data_AF-A0A806U2N0-F1
#
_entry.id   AF-A0A806U2N0-F1
#
_cell.length_a   1.000
_cell.length_b   1.000
_cell.length_c   1.000
_cell.angle_alpha   90.00
_cell.angle_beta   90.00
_cell.angle_gamma   90.00
#
_symmetry.space_group_name_H-M   'P 1'
#
loop_
_entity.id
_entity.type
_entity.pdbx_description
1 polymer ?
#
loop_
_entity_poly.entity_id
_entity_poly.type
_entity_poly.pdbx_seq_one_letter_code
_entity_poly.pdbx_strand_id
1 'polypeptide(L)'
;MELLLGLPEYKVSLPGGNAASQNDIFLLAKGLSQEKKEELISVAVEGKVNEDFGSKIGKRLENEPSKGLRERVQFLLETLRIEQLCETDICELRYQLLHRTGSSILLAKKFTAPNALMLIHSFSQEDKGFLDYSRFVSFFKLPAIKNRIVGPVTINGISLYFGWIQGNPKFLSC
;
A
#
# COMPACT_ATOMS: atom_id res chain seq x y z
N MET A 1 -5.28 -15.24 11.65
CA MET A 1 -6.16 -14.37 10.84
C MET A 1 -7.12 -15.27 10.09
N GLU A 2 -8.37 -14.87 9.98
CA GLU A 2 -9.42 -15.52 9.19
C GLU A 2 -9.77 -14.64 7.98
N LEU A 3 -9.80 -15.19 6.78
CA LEU A 3 -10.21 -14.45 5.59
C LEU A 3 -11.74 -14.39 5.53
N LEU A 4 -12.31 -13.19 5.43
CA LEU A 4 -13.76 -13.00 5.28
C LEU A 4 -14.15 -12.78 3.82
N LEU A 5 -13.34 -12.02 3.07
CA LEU A 5 -13.59 -11.66 1.68
C LEU A 5 -12.27 -11.40 0.95
N GLY A 6 -12.16 -11.89 -0.28
CA GLY A 6 -11.10 -11.52 -1.21
C GLY A 6 -11.67 -11.08 -2.55
N LEU A 7 -11.35 -9.86 -2.98
CA LEU A 7 -11.83 -9.28 -4.24
C LEU A 7 -10.64 -8.90 -5.13
N PRO A 8 -10.46 -9.55 -6.29
CA PRO A 8 -9.46 -9.14 -7.26
C PRO A 8 -9.86 -7.79 -7.88
N GLU A 9 -8.86 -6.96 -8.19
CA GLU A 9 -9.03 -5.69 -8.92
C GLU A 9 -10.08 -4.74 -8.31
N TYR A 10 -10.25 -4.76 -6.98
CA TYR A 10 -11.27 -3.98 -6.31
C TYR A 10 -11.07 -2.47 -6.50
N LYS A 11 -12.10 -1.81 -7.06
CA LYS A 11 -12.07 -0.38 -7.38
C LYS A 11 -12.32 0.49 -6.15
N VAL A 12 -11.40 1.41 -5.88
CA VAL A 12 -11.50 2.45 -4.85
C VAL A 12 -11.54 3.82 -5.50
N SER A 13 -12.65 4.52 -5.31
CA SER A 13 -12.82 5.88 -5.85
C SER A 13 -11.83 6.85 -5.20
N LEU A 14 -11.16 7.64 -6.03
CA LEU A 14 -10.23 8.69 -5.61
C LEU A 14 -10.56 10.01 -6.32
N PRO A 15 -10.29 11.16 -5.71
CA PRO A 15 -10.51 12.46 -6.34
C PRO A 15 -9.60 12.66 -7.58
N GLY A 16 -9.86 13.75 -8.32
CA GLY A 16 -9.04 14.13 -9.47
C GLY A 16 -9.29 13.36 -10.77
N GLY A 17 -10.46 12.71 -10.94
CA GLY A 17 -10.90 12.15 -12.22
C GLY A 17 -11.67 10.82 -12.11
N ASN A 18 -12.01 10.22 -13.26
CA ASN A 18 -12.85 9.02 -13.35
C ASN A 18 -12.10 7.70 -13.09
N ALA A 19 -10.76 7.69 -13.16
CA ALA A 19 -9.97 6.48 -12.99
C ALA A 19 -9.87 6.10 -11.50
N ALA A 20 -10.48 4.99 -11.12
CA ALA A 20 -10.41 4.42 -9.76
C ALA A 20 -9.06 3.75 -9.49
N SER A 21 -8.69 3.65 -8.20
CA SER A 21 -7.61 2.78 -7.75
C SER A 21 -8.01 1.32 -7.78
N GLN A 22 -7.12 0.43 -8.22
CA GLN A 22 -7.38 -1.02 -8.31
C GLN A 22 -6.20 -1.79 -7.74
N ASN A 23 -6.30 -2.33 -6.52
CA ASN A 23 -5.29 -3.24 -5.99
C ASN A 23 -5.41 -4.59 -6.72
N ASP A 24 -4.32 -5.35 -6.82
CA ASP A 24 -4.39 -6.68 -7.44
C ASP A 24 -5.38 -7.56 -6.68
N ILE A 25 -5.30 -7.54 -5.34
CA ILE A 25 -6.28 -8.17 -4.47
C ILE A 25 -6.55 -7.27 -3.27
N PHE A 26 -7.82 -7.04 -2.97
CA PHE A 26 -8.27 -6.53 -1.68
C PHE A 26 -8.75 -7.69 -0.81
N LEU A 27 -8.30 -7.75 0.44
CA LEU A 27 -8.83 -8.69 1.43
C LEU A 27 -9.45 -7.95 2.60
N LEU A 28 -10.61 -8.42 3.06
CA LEU A 28 -11.12 -8.13 4.39
C LEU A 28 -10.93 -9.39 5.24
N ALA A 29 -10.25 -9.23 6.35
CA ALA A 29 -9.90 -10.33 7.23
C ALA A 29 -10.22 -9.99 8.68
N LYS A 30 -10.31 -11.02 9.51
CA LYS A 30 -10.50 -10.92 10.95
C LYS A 30 -9.22 -11.36 11.67
N GLY A 31 -8.70 -10.49 12.54
CA GLY A 31 -7.64 -10.82 13.46
C GLY A 31 -8.13 -11.85 14.47
N LEU A 32 -7.51 -13.02 14.49
CA LEU A 32 -7.77 -14.06 15.49
C LEU A 32 -6.69 -13.93 16.55
N SER A 33 -7.04 -13.41 17.72
CA SER A 33 -6.20 -13.41 18.91
C SER A 33 -7.01 -14.00 20.06
N GLN A 34 -6.42 -14.91 20.83
CA GLN A 34 -7.11 -15.44 22.02
C GLN A 34 -7.13 -14.44 23.18
N GLU A 35 -6.25 -13.44 23.16
CA GLU A 35 -6.10 -12.46 24.23
C GLU A 35 -6.76 -11.10 23.91
N LYS A 36 -7.20 -10.89 22.67
CA LYS A 36 -7.79 -9.62 22.23
C LYS A 36 -9.13 -9.85 21.53
N LYS A 37 -9.98 -8.83 21.54
CA LYS A 37 -11.21 -8.79 20.75
C LYS A 37 -10.86 -9.01 19.27
N GLU A 38 -11.72 -9.75 18.58
CA GLU A 38 -11.62 -9.90 17.13
C GLU A 38 -11.75 -8.53 16.45
N GLU A 39 -10.78 -8.22 15.59
CA GLU A 39 -10.72 -6.93 14.90
C GLU A 39 -10.61 -7.15 13.40
N LEU A 40 -11.29 -6.29 12.63
CA LEU A 40 -11.18 -6.32 11.17
C LEU A 40 -9.85 -5.74 10.70
N ILE A 41 -9.37 -6.28 9.59
CA ILE A 41 -8.14 -5.89 8.91
C ILE A 41 -8.46 -5.71 7.43
N SER A 42 -8.23 -4.49 6.94
CA SER A 42 -8.27 -4.16 5.52
C SER A 42 -6.89 -4.40 4.90
N VAL A 43 -6.78 -5.29 3.92
CA VAL A 43 -5.49 -5.63 3.30
C VAL A 43 -5.51 -5.25 1.82
N ALA A 44 -4.58 -4.39 1.40
CA ALA A 44 -4.26 -4.20 -0.01
C ALA A 44 -3.05 -5.05 -0.36
N VAL A 45 -3.21 -5.99 -1.29
CA VAL A 45 -2.13 -6.85 -1.80
C VAL A 45 -1.73 -6.37 -3.19
N GLU A 46 -0.43 -6.31 -3.42
CA GLU A 46 0.18 -6.04 -4.71
C GLU A 46 1.23 -7.11 -4.99
N GLY A 47 1.09 -7.78 -6.13
CA GLY A 47 2.03 -8.76 -6.64
C GLY A 47 3.12 -8.08 -7.46
N LYS A 48 4.37 -8.50 -7.28
CA LYS A 48 5.49 -8.01 -8.09
C LYS A 48 6.39 -9.15 -8.52
N VAL A 49 6.62 -9.28 -9.83
CA VAL A 49 7.52 -10.32 -10.37
C VAL A 49 8.93 -9.76 -10.50
N ASN A 50 9.28 -9.15 -11.63
CA ASN A 50 10.59 -8.53 -11.86
C ASN A 50 10.41 -7.13 -12.46
N GLU A 51 9.43 -6.40 -11.95
CA GLU A 51 9.03 -5.08 -12.41
C GLU A 51 9.10 -4.03 -11.29
N ASP A 52 9.20 -2.77 -11.68
CA ASP A 52 9.18 -1.63 -10.75
C ASP A 52 7.75 -1.32 -10.28
N PHE A 53 7.63 -0.48 -9.25
CA PHE A 53 6.35 0.10 -8.79
C PHE A 53 5.83 1.25 -9.69
N GLY A 54 6.04 1.12 -11.00
CA GLY A 54 5.70 2.14 -11.99
C GLY A 54 6.51 3.44 -11.83
N SER A 55 5.98 4.53 -12.40
CA SER A 55 6.63 5.85 -12.39
C SER A 55 6.70 6.46 -10.99
N LYS A 56 7.82 7.14 -10.71
CA LYS A 56 7.90 8.10 -9.60
C LYS A 56 6.91 9.25 -9.79
N ILE A 57 6.49 9.90 -8.71
CA ILE A 57 5.52 11.01 -8.75
C ILE A 57 6.04 12.18 -9.57
N GLY A 58 7.31 12.57 -9.40
CA GLY A 58 7.90 13.69 -10.15
C GLY A 58 7.83 13.47 -11.66
N LYS A 59 8.34 12.32 -12.12
CA LYS A 59 8.26 11.90 -13.53
C LYS A 59 6.81 11.84 -14.05
N ARG A 60 5.86 11.42 -13.21
CA ARG A 60 4.45 11.35 -13.59
C ARG A 60 3.84 12.74 -13.75
N LEU A 61 4.18 13.67 -12.86
CA LEU A 61 3.74 15.06 -12.91
C LEU A 61 4.37 15.82 -14.10
N GLU A 62 5.60 15.50 -14.49
CA GLU A 62 6.24 16.05 -15.69
C GLU A 62 5.55 15.58 -16.97
N ASN A 63 5.28 14.28 -17.09
CA ASN A 63 4.67 13.69 -18.28
C ASN A 63 3.17 13.99 -18.39
N GLU A 64 2.46 14.05 -17.27
CA GLU A 64 1.01 14.25 -17.18
C GLU A 64 0.67 15.30 -16.12
N PRO A 65 0.98 16.61 -16.34
CA PRO A 65 0.77 17.69 -15.37
C PRO A 65 -0.71 18.08 -15.21
N SER A 66 -1.62 17.10 -15.18
CA SER A 66 -3.05 17.34 -15.00
C SER A 66 -3.35 17.82 -13.58
N LYS A 67 -4.31 18.74 -13.47
CA LYS A 67 -4.86 19.19 -12.18
C LYS A 67 -5.35 18.00 -11.35
N GLY A 68 -5.95 17.00 -12.00
CA GLY A 68 -6.46 15.79 -11.37
C GLY A 68 -5.38 14.91 -10.73
N LEU A 69 -4.24 14.73 -11.39
CA LEU A 69 -3.12 13.99 -10.79
C LEU A 69 -2.58 14.69 -9.53
N ARG A 70 -2.42 16.02 -9.59
CA ARG A 70 -1.96 16.81 -8.42
C ARG A 70 -2.93 16.71 -7.25
N GLU A 71 -4.23 16.90 -7.51
CA GLU A 71 -5.29 16.76 -6.51
C GLU A 71 -5.27 15.36 -5.87
N ARG A 72 -5.10 14.32 -6.70
CA ARG A 72 -5.04 12.95 -6.22
C ARG A 72 -3.81 12.65 -5.38
N VAL A 73 -2.64 13.11 -5.81
CA VAL A 73 -1.39 12.94 -5.03
C VAL A 73 -1.54 13.64 -3.69
N GLN A 74 -2.01 14.89 -3.68
CA GLN A 74 -2.23 15.64 -2.45
C GLN A 74 -3.20 14.91 -1.50
N PHE A 75 -4.35 14.45 -2.02
CA PHE A 75 -5.31 13.68 -1.24
C PHE A 75 -4.70 12.41 -0.61
N LEU A 76 -3.85 11.70 -1.36
CA LEU A 76 -3.19 10.49 -0.86
C LEU A 76 -2.14 10.81 0.21
N LEU A 77 -1.36 11.88 0.04
CA LEU A 77 -0.40 12.34 1.04
C LEU A 77 -1.11 12.69 2.36
N GLU A 78 -2.20 13.46 2.29
CA GLU A 78 -3.03 13.82 3.45
C GLU A 78 -3.70 12.60 4.09
N THR A 79 -4.19 11.67 3.27
CA THR A 79 -4.78 10.41 3.75
C THR A 79 -3.78 9.62 4.58
N LEU A 80 -2.50 9.67 4.20
CA LEU A 80 -1.39 8.92 4.80
C LEU A 80 -0.58 9.73 5.83
N ARG A 81 -0.91 11.00 6.07
CA ARG A 81 -0.22 11.88 7.03
C ARG A 81 1.26 12.10 6.71
N ILE A 82 1.58 12.20 5.43
CA ILE A 82 2.93 12.45 4.90
C ILE A 82 2.98 13.66 3.95
N GLU A 83 1.97 14.55 4.00
CA GLU A 83 1.90 15.80 3.24
C GLU A 83 3.01 16.80 3.59
N GLN A 84 3.64 16.66 4.75
CA GLN A 84 4.74 17.48 5.24
C GLN A 84 6.12 17.12 4.64
N LEU A 85 6.19 16.10 3.79
CA LEU A 85 7.43 15.75 3.08
C LEU A 85 7.86 16.88 2.15
N CYS A 86 9.16 17.05 1.97
CA CYS A 86 9.66 18.04 1.01
C CYS A 86 9.36 17.60 -0.42
N GLU A 87 9.31 18.56 -1.35
CA GLU A 87 8.98 18.29 -2.76
C GLU A 87 9.92 17.24 -3.38
N THR A 88 11.21 17.28 -3.06
CA THR A 88 12.19 16.29 -3.56
C THR A 88 11.85 14.88 -3.10
N ASP A 89 11.45 14.69 -1.83
CA ASP A 89 11.05 13.39 -1.32
C ASP A 89 9.75 12.91 -1.95
N ILE A 90 8.76 13.80 -2.08
CA ILE A 90 7.48 13.49 -2.73
C ILE A 90 7.71 13.05 -4.18
N CYS A 91 8.53 13.79 -4.93
CA CYS A 91 8.84 13.49 -6.32
C CYS A 91 9.51 12.12 -6.50
N GLU A 92 10.26 11.67 -5.50
CA GLU A 92 10.98 10.40 -5.50
C GLU A 92 10.10 9.19 -5.13
N LEU A 93 8.92 9.41 -4.55
CA LEU A 93 7.98 8.34 -4.22
C LEU A 93 7.50 7.61 -5.47
N ARG A 94 7.39 6.27 -5.38
CA ARG A 94 6.69 5.48 -6.40
C ARG A 94 5.18 5.70 -6.25
N TYR A 95 4.55 6.19 -7.31
CA TYR A 95 3.13 6.53 -7.29
C TYR A 95 2.24 5.34 -6.90
N GLN A 96 2.61 4.13 -7.34
CA GLN A 96 1.88 2.91 -7.02
C GLN A 96 1.88 2.61 -5.51
N LEU A 97 3.02 2.73 -4.82
CA LEU A 97 3.11 2.47 -3.37
C LEU A 97 2.23 3.43 -2.56
N LEU A 98 2.28 4.72 -2.91
CA LEU A 98 1.42 5.74 -2.30
C LEU A 98 -0.06 5.37 -2.47
N HIS A 99 -0.43 4.99 -3.69
CA HIS A 99 -1.80 4.72 -4.06
C HIS A 99 -2.37 3.44 -3.43
N ARG A 100 -1.60 2.35 -3.35
CA ARG A 100 -2.01 1.10 -2.67
C ARG A 100 -2.19 1.28 -1.18
N THR A 101 -1.26 2.00 -0.55
CA THR A 101 -1.33 2.29 0.89
C THR A 101 -2.51 3.20 1.21
N GLY A 102 -2.76 4.23 0.39
CA GLY A 102 -3.96 5.06 0.52
C GLY A 102 -5.24 4.23 0.38
N SER A 103 -5.27 3.31 -0.60
CA SER A 103 -6.39 2.40 -0.82
C SER A 103 -6.70 1.53 0.41
N SER A 104 -5.69 0.94 1.07
CA SER A 104 -5.91 0.14 2.29
C SER A 104 -6.51 0.96 3.43
N ILE A 105 -6.11 2.23 3.59
CA ILE A 105 -6.66 3.15 4.60
C ILE A 105 -8.10 3.54 4.28
N LEU A 106 -8.41 3.88 3.03
CA LEU A 106 -9.76 4.25 2.62
C LEU A 106 -10.73 3.08 2.78
N LEU A 107 -10.28 1.86 2.46
CA LEU A 107 -11.06 0.65 2.66
C LEU A 107 -11.20 0.28 4.12
N ALA A 108 -10.17 0.51 4.94
CA ALA A 108 -10.28 0.36 6.38
C ALA A 108 -11.36 1.28 6.95
N LYS A 109 -11.40 2.55 6.54
CA LYS A 109 -12.49 3.48 6.90
C LYS A 109 -13.85 2.97 6.42
N LYS A 110 -13.94 2.52 5.17
CA LYS A 110 -15.20 2.04 4.56
C LYS A 110 -15.79 0.84 5.30
N PHE A 111 -14.96 -0.10 5.74
CA PHE A 111 -15.38 -1.31 6.43
C PHE A 111 -15.27 -1.21 7.95
N THR A 112 -15.00 -0.02 8.49
CA THR A 112 -14.80 0.21 9.93
C THR A 112 -13.74 -0.73 10.53
N ALA A 113 -12.68 -1.01 9.76
CA ALA A 113 -11.57 -1.83 10.19
C ALA A 113 -10.57 -0.98 10.98
N PRO A 114 -10.27 -1.32 12.25
CA PRO A 114 -9.27 -0.59 13.04
C PRO A 114 -7.84 -0.85 12.55
N ASN A 115 -7.62 -1.85 11.71
CA ASN A 115 -6.33 -2.22 11.17
C ASN A 115 -6.32 -2.15 9.63
N ALA A 116 -5.20 -1.70 9.07
CA ALA A 116 -4.92 -1.73 7.64
C ALA A 116 -3.54 -2.35 7.38
N LEU A 117 -3.40 -3.13 6.33
CA LEU A 117 -2.14 -3.73 5.90
C LEU A 117 -1.93 -3.47 4.41
N MET A 118 -0.77 -2.90 4.07
CA MET A 118 -0.27 -2.91 2.69
C MET A 118 0.76 -4.03 2.55
N LEU A 119 0.47 -5.00 1.70
CA LEU A 119 1.27 -6.21 1.52
C LEU A 119 1.82 -6.28 0.09
N ILE A 120 3.15 -6.30 -0.04
CA ILE A 120 3.81 -6.69 -1.28
C ILE A 120 4.06 -8.19 -1.24
N HIS A 121 3.58 -8.90 -2.25
CA HIS A 121 3.98 -10.26 -2.55
C HIS A 121 4.98 -10.24 -3.71
N SER A 122 6.26 -10.42 -3.42
CA SER A 122 7.32 -10.43 -4.43
C SER A 122 7.58 -11.85 -4.92
N PHE A 123 7.38 -12.11 -6.20
CA PHE A 123 7.80 -13.32 -6.88
C PHE A 123 9.25 -13.24 -7.39
N SER A 124 9.93 -12.10 -7.19
CA SER A 124 11.35 -11.93 -7.50
C SER A 124 12.22 -12.74 -6.54
N GLN A 125 13.21 -13.45 -7.07
CA GLN A 125 14.26 -14.04 -6.24
C GLN A 125 15.29 -13.02 -5.76
N GLU A 126 15.38 -11.86 -6.43
CA GLU A 126 16.31 -10.78 -6.14
C GLU A 126 15.66 -9.65 -5.31
N ASP A 127 14.39 -9.82 -4.92
CA ASP A 127 13.57 -8.80 -4.25
C ASP A 127 13.57 -7.45 -4.98
N LYS A 128 13.48 -7.48 -6.31
CA LYS A 128 13.40 -6.26 -7.12
C LYS A 128 12.26 -5.36 -6.62
N GLY A 129 12.59 -4.09 -6.38
CA GLY A 129 11.68 -3.09 -5.81
C GLY A 129 11.72 -2.97 -4.29
N PHE A 130 12.39 -3.87 -3.55
CA PHE A 130 12.46 -3.77 -2.08
C PHE A 130 13.09 -2.46 -1.60
N LEU A 131 14.08 -1.91 -2.32
CA LEU A 131 14.69 -0.63 -1.96
C LEU A 131 13.69 0.54 -2.02
N ASP A 132 12.87 0.59 -3.07
CA ASP A 132 11.82 1.60 -3.21
C ASP A 132 10.74 1.42 -2.13
N TYR A 133 10.34 0.17 -1.86
CA TYR A 133 9.42 -0.16 -0.77
C TYR A 133 9.99 0.26 0.60
N SER A 134 11.26 -0.06 0.86
CA SER A 134 11.94 0.28 2.12
C SER A 134 12.05 1.79 2.31
N ARG A 135 12.40 2.53 1.25
CA ARG A 135 12.40 3.99 1.28
C ARG A 135 11.00 4.53 1.57
N PHE A 136 9.97 3.98 0.92
CA PHE A 136 8.58 4.39 1.17
C PHE A 136 8.14 4.15 2.62
N VAL A 137 8.40 2.97 3.18
CA VAL A 137 8.08 2.62 4.58
C VAL A 137 8.84 3.51 5.58
N SER A 138 10.06 3.95 5.23
CA SER A 138 10.87 4.82 6.09
C SER A 138 10.22 6.18 6.38
N PHE A 139 9.36 6.69 5.49
CA PHE A 139 8.60 7.94 5.74
C PHE A 139 7.60 7.81 6.89
N PHE A 140 7.25 6.58 7.27
CA PHE A 140 6.43 6.27 8.44
C PHE A 140 7.28 5.96 9.69
N LYS A 141 8.59 6.23 9.63
CA LYS A 141 9.57 5.96 10.71
C LYS A 141 9.65 4.47 11.09
N LEU A 142 9.39 3.58 10.14
CA LEU A 142 9.48 2.13 10.30
C LEU A 142 10.62 1.57 9.45
N PRO A 143 11.36 0.56 9.93
CA PRO A 143 12.29 -0.19 9.11
C PRO A 143 11.53 -1.26 8.32
N ALA A 144 11.61 -1.26 6.99
CA ALA A 144 11.10 -2.38 6.20
C ALA A 144 11.97 -3.62 6.42
N ILE A 145 11.33 -4.77 6.63
CA ILE A 145 12.03 -6.05 6.82
C ILE A 145 11.40 -7.10 5.89
N LYS A 146 12.22 -7.76 5.08
CA LYS A 146 11.77 -8.85 4.21
C LYS A 146 11.16 -9.99 5.03
N ASN A 147 10.10 -10.60 4.51
CA ASN A 147 9.37 -11.71 5.10
C ASN A 147 8.81 -11.42 6.50
N ARG A 148 8.54 -10.14 6.80
CA ARG A 148 7.92 -9.71 8.06
C ARG A 148 6.90 -8.60 7.84
N ILE A 149 5.97 -8.52 8.77
CA ILE A 149 5.07 -7.38 8.91
C ILE A 149 5.71 -6.41 9.91
N VAL A 150 5.68 -5.11 9.60
CA VAL A 150 6.19 -4.03 10.44
C VAL A 150 5.11 -3.00 10.72
N GLY A 151 5.24 -2.30 11.85
CA GLY A 151 4.23 -1.38 12.37
C GLY A 151 3.71 -1.80 13.76
N PRO A 152 2.57 -1.23 14.21
CA PRO A 152 1.75 -0.27 13.48
C PRO A 152 2.31 1.15 13.50
N VAL A 153 1.92 1.95 12.51
CA VAL A 153 1.85 3.41 12.61
C VAL A 153 0.38 3.83 12.64
N THR A 154 0.02 4.77 13.52
CA THR A 154 -1.38 5.22 13.64
C THR A 154 -1.69 6.31 12.63
N ILE A 155 -2.62 6.04 11.71
CA ILE A 155 -3.09 6.97 10.68
C ILE A 155 -4.59 7.19 10.87
N ASN A 156 -5.00 8.38 11.32
CA ASN A 156 -6.41 8.72 11.52
C ASN A 156 -7.19 7.70 12.40
N GLY A 157 -6.55 7.18 13.45
CA GLY A 157 -7.12 6.15 14.33
C GLY A 157 -7.06 4.72 13.80
N ILE A 158 -6.49 4.49 12.61
CA ILE A 158 -6.29 3.16 12.02
C ILE A 158 -4.83 2.76 12.23
N SER A 159 -4.62 1.54 12.72
CA SER A 159 -3.30 0.92 12.82
C SER A 159 -2.86 0.42 11.44
N LEU A 160 -1.92 1.13 10.81
CA LEU A 160 -1.38 0.78 9.51
C LEU A 160 -0.11 -0.05 9.66
N TYR A 161 -0.09 -1.18 8.97
CA TYR A 161 1.02 -2.11 8.90
C TYR A 161 1.52 -2.24 7.46
N PHE A 162 2.76 -2.66 7.31
CA PHE A 162 3.40 -2.92 6.03
C PHE A 162 4.02 -4.31 6.03
N GLY A 163 3.91 -5.04 4.92
CA GLY A 163 4.58 -6.32 4.75
C GLY A 163 5.23 -6.47 3.39
N TRP A 164 6.41 -7.08 3.36
CA TRP A 164 7.03 -7.60 2.13
C TRP A 164 7.24 -9.09 2.29
N ILE A 165 6.60 -9.90 1.46
CA ILE A 165 6.71 -11.35 1.50
C ILE A 165 7.25 -11.84 0.17
N GLN A 166 8.33 -12.62 0.22
CA GLN A 166 8.87 -13.28 -0.95
C GLN A 166 8.10 -14.58 -1.20
N GLY A 167 7.70 -14.80 -2.45
CA GLY A 167 7.03 -15.99 -2.91
C GLY A 167 7.94 -17.21 -2.80
N ASN A 168 7.32 -18.39 -2.60
CA ASN A 168 8.08 -19.62 -2.45
C ASN A 168 8.71 -20.01 -3.80
N PRO A 169 10.05 -20.18 -3.88
CA PRO A 169 10.75 -20.48 -5.13
C PRO A 169 10.23 -21.74 -5.83
N LYS A 170 9.66 -22.70 -5.09
CA LYS A 170 9.14 -23.96 -5.65
C LYS A 170 8.01 -23.77 -6.67
N PHE A 171 7.35 -22.61 -6.66
CA PHE A 171 6.27 -22.28 -7.60
C PHE A 171 6.75 -21.45 -8.80
N LEU A 172 8.06 -21.27 -8.96
CA LEU A 172 8.66 -20.56 -10.11
C LEU A 172 9.06 -21.48 -11.27
N SER A 173 9.15 -22.79 -11.02
CA SER A 173 9.39 -23.81 -12.04
C SER A 173 8.10 -24.61 -12.26
N CYS A 174 7.49 -24.46 -13.44
CA CYS A 174 6.41 -25.32 -13.92
C CYS A 174 6.96 -26.63 -14.49
#